data_AF-A0A2M7KVU8-F1
#
_entry.id   AF-A0A2M7KVU8-F1
#
_cell.length_a   1.000
_cell.length_b   1.000
_cell.length_c   1.000
_cell.angle_alpha   90.00
_cell.angle_beta   90.00
_cell.angle_gamma   90.00
#
_symmetry.space_group_name_H-M   'P 1'
#
loop_
_entity.id
_entity.type
_entity.pdbx_description
1 polymer ?
#
loop_
_entity_poly.entity_id
_entity_poly.type
_entity_poly.pdbx_seq_one_letter_code
_entity_poly.pdbx_strand_id
1 'polypeptide(L)'
;EIALWRSSHPDSRMLLALAGIGESNLLEGSKEAVYLLAALLEREELDVRARALRSLLTFTTPTLRPPDMSALGPDKIDRALLEAKKQEWLTWWKANETTFTPRYISPDRTLR
;
A
#
# COMPACT_ATOMS: atom_id res chain seq x y z
N GLU A 1 38.43 -4.71 8.92
CA GLU A 1 37.15 -4.12 9.37
C GLU A 1 36.20 -3.99 8.21
N ILE A 2 35.01 -4.56 8.34
CA ILE A 2 33.99 -4.71 7.30
C ILE A 2 33.23 -3.38 7.19
N ALA A 3 33.71 -2.49 6.32
CA ALA A 3 33.05 -1.22 6.00
C ALA A 3 32.19 -1.30 4.73
N LEU A 4 31.46 -2.40 4.53
CA LEU A 4 30.60 -2.64 3.34
C LEU A 4 29.11 -2.81 3.65
N TRP A 5 28.69 -2.67 4.91
CA TRP A 5 27.31 -2.99 5.34
C TRP A 5 26.39 -1.79 5.59
N ARG A 6 26.77 -0.58 5.19
CA ARG A 6 25.98 0.65 5.46
C ARG A 6 25.22 1.25 4.27
N SER A 7 25.16 0.60 3.10
CA SER A 7 24.46 1.19 1.94
C SER A 7 23.50 0.26 1.18
N SER A 8 23.05 -0.86 1.75
CA SER A 8 22.07 -1.74 1.10
C SER A 8 20.63 -1.42 1.51
N HIS A 9 20.28 -0.13 1.58
CA HIS A 9 18.87 0.25 1.59
C HIS A 9 18.39 0.17 0.13
N PRO A 10 17.31 -0.58 -0.17
CA PRO A 10 16.76 -0.60 -1.52
C PRO A 10 16.44 0.84 -1.96
N ASP A 11 16.85 1.20 -3.18
CA ASP A 11 16.49 2.47 -3.82
C ASP A 11 14.97 2.67 -3.72
N SER A 12 14.52 3.88 -3.37
CA SER A 12 13.09 4.21 -3.27
C SER A 12 12.33 3.87 -4.54
N ARG A 13 12.99 3.92 -5.71
CA ARG A 13 12.44 3.44 -6.98
C ARG A 13 12.11 1.95 -6.97
N MET A 14 12.97 1.13 -6.37
CA MET A 14 12.73 -0.30 -6.23
C MET A 14 11.60 -0.58 -5.24
N LEU A 15 11.53 0.18 -4.15
CA LEU A 15 10.42 0.09 -3.19
C LEU A 15 9.07 0.49 -3.81
N LEU A 16 9.05 1.52 -4.66
CA LEU A 16 7.86 1.90 -5.42
C LEU A 16 7.45 0.81 -6.43
N ALA A 17 8.42 0.18 -7.09
CA ALA A 17 8.16 -0.96 -7.98
C ALA A 17 7.55 -2.14 -7.20
N LEU A 18 8.09 -2.44 -6.01
CA LEU A 18 7.52 -3.45 -5.12
C LEU A 18 6.09 -3.12 -4.69
N ALA A 19 5.78 -1.86 -4.40
CA ALA A 19 4.41 -1.43 -4.12
C ALA A 19 3.47 -1.67 -5.34
N GLY A 20 3.96 -1.43 -6.56
CA GLY A 20 3.21 -1.75 -7.79
C GLY A 20 2.96 -3.24 -8.00
N ILE A 21 3.94 -4.09 -7.66
CA ILE A 21 3.79 -5.55 -7.68
C ILE A 21 2.75 -5.99 -6.64
N GLY A 22 2.83 -5.46 -5.41
CA GLY A 22 1.84 -5.75 -4.37
C GLY A 22 0.43 -5.36 -4.79
N GLU A 23 0.26 -4.21 -5.42
CA GLU A 23 -1.04 -3.80 -5.98
C GLU A 23 -1.57 -4.78 -7.03
N SER A 24 -0.73 -5.19 -7.98
CA SER A 24 -1.12 -6.12 -9.05
C SER A 24 -1.53 -7.47 -8.47
N ASN A 25 -0.77 -7.99 -7.50
CA ASN A 25 -1.10 -9.24 -6.82
C ASN A 25 -2.39 -9.14 -6.00
N LEU A 26 -2.67 -7.98 -5.38
CA LEU A 26 -3.96 -7.75 -4.71
C LEU A 26 -5.13 -7.80 -5.69
N LEU A 27 -4.97 -7.18 -6.87
CA LEU A 27 -5.97 -7.20 -7.94
C LEU A 27 -6.27 -8.64 -8.39
N GLU A 28 -5.22 -9.47 -8.45
CA GLU A 28 -5.29 -10.89 -8.80
C GLU A 28 -5.84 -11.79 -7.67
N GLY A 29 -6.12 -11.22 -6.49
CA GLY A 29 -6.69 -11.98 -5.37
C GLY A 29 -5.66 -12.64 -4.45
N SER A 30 -4.40 -12.19 -4.45
CA SER A 30 -3.42 -12.64 -3.46
C SER A 30 -3.57 -11.85 -2.15
N LYS A 31 -3.80 -12.56 -1.05
CA LYS A 31 -3.85 -11.96 0.28
C LYS A 31 -2.46 -11.61 0.79
N GLU A 32 -1.45 -12.37 0.36
CA GLU A 32 -0.05 -12.20 0.73
C GLU A 32 0.48 -10.82 0.36
N ALA A 33 -0.07 -10.25 -0.72
CA ALA A 33 0.22 -8.90 -1.16
C ALA A 33 -0.16 -7.81 -0.13
N VAL A 34 -1.13 -8.08 0.76
CA VAL A 34 -1.45 -7.18 1.89
C VAL A 34 -0.24 -7.06 2.83
N TYR A 35 0.43 -8.17 3.14
CA TYR A 35 1.59 -8.16 4.03
C TYR A 35 2.79 -7.43 3.42
N LEU A 36 3.01 -7.61 2.12
CA LEU A 36 4.03 -6.85 1.39
C LEU A 36 3.78 -5.34 1.50
N LEU A 37 2.56 -4.90 1.18
CA LEU A 37 2.22 -3.48 1.21
C LEU A 37 2.19 -2.92 2.65
N ALA A 38 1.75 -3.71 3.62
CA ALA A 38 1.78 -3.32 5.03
C ALA A 38 3.22 -3.10 5.53
N ALA A 39 4.17 -3.93 5.13
CA ALA A 39 5.59 -3.73 5.47
C ALA A 39 6.16 -2.43 4.89
N LEU A 40 5.65 -1.99 3.73
CA LEU A 40 6.05 -0.71 3.12
C LEU A 40 5.53 0.53 3.88
N LEU A 41 4.55 0.39 4.78
CA LEU A 41 4.05 1.50 5.60
C LEU A 41 5.03 1.96 6.70
N GLU A 42 6.03 1.11 7.01
CA GLU A 42 7.07 1.37 8.02
C GLU A 42 8.37 1.93 7.41
N ARG A 43 8.36 2.20 6.10
CA ARG A 43 9.47 2.83 5.39
C ARG A 43 9.61 4.30 5.78
N GLU A 44 10.80 4.88 5.59
CA GLU A 44 11.04 6.31 5.84
C GLU A 44 10.52 7.18 4.69
N GLU A 45 10.52 6.60 3.48
CA GLU A 45 10.17 7.24 2.23
C GLU A 45 8.64 7.46 2.12
N LEU A 46 8.21 8.73 2.15
CA LEU A 46 6.78 9.08 2.20
C LEU A 46 6.00 8.64 0.97
N ASP A 47 6.60 8.72 -0.21
CA ASP A 47 6.05 8.28 -1.47
C ASP A 47 5.79 6.78 -1.48
N VAL A 48 6.71 5.98 -0.94
CA VAL A 48 6.55 4.52 -0.77
C VAL A 48 5.38 4.22 0.15
N ARG A 49 5.32 4.88 1.32
CA ARG A 49 4.23 4.70 2.29
C ARG A 49 2.88 5.11 1.71
N ALA A 50 2.82 6.25 1.02
CA ALA A 50 1.61 6.77 0.42
C ALA A 50 1.12 5.86 -0.72
N ARG A 51 2.03 5.38 -1.58
CA ARG A 51 1.72 4.41 -2.64
C ARG A 51 1.13 3.12 -2.04
N ALA A 52 1.78 2.57 -1.03
CA ALA A 52 1.34 1.35 -0.36
C ALA A 52 -0.03 1.52 0.33
N LEU A 53 -0.21 2.60 1.10
CA LEU A 53 -1.48 2.87 1.78
C LEU A 53 -2.62 3.08 0.78
N ARG A 54 -2.35 3.80 -0.32
CA ARG A 54 -3.33 4.01 -1.39
C ARG A 54 -3.78 2.68 -2.01
N SER A 55 -2.87 1.76 -2.27
CA SER A 55 -3.21 0.40 -2.75
C SER A 55 -4.06 -0.35 -1.72
N LEU A 56 -3.65 -0.35 -0.45
CA LEU A 56 -4.37 -1.02 0.62
C LEU A 56 -5.81 -0.50 0.79
N LEU A 57 -6.00 0.82 0.88
CA LEU A 57 -7.33 1.45 0.95
C LEU A 57 -8.15 1.19 -0.32
N THR A 58 -7.51 1.00 -1.46
CA THR A 58 -8.20 0.71 -2.72
C THR A 58 -8.75 -0.71 -2.74
N PHE A 59 -7.96 -1.70 -2.35
CA PHE A 59 -8.31 -3.11 -2.59
C PHE A 59 -8.83 -3.85 -1.36
N THR A 60 -8.59 -3.36 -0.14
CA THR A 60 -9.03 -4.07 1.07
C THR A 60 -10.25 -3.43 1.71
N THR A 61 -10.28 -2.09 1.81
CA THR A 61 -11.31 -1.38 2.57
C THR A 61 -11.67 -0.01 1.95
N PRO A 62 -12.43 -0.01 0.85
CA PRO A 62 -12.82 1.21 0.15
C PRO A 62 -13.58 2.22 1.02
N THR A 63 -14.24 1.75 2.07
CA THR A 63 -15.01 2.58 3.01
C THR A 63 -14.12 3.48 3.88
N LEU A 64 -12.83 3.16 4.05
CA LEU A 64 -11.88 4.01 4.79
C LEU A 64 -11.14 5.02 3.91
N ARG A 65 -11.37 5.01 2.58
CA ARG A 65 -10.72 5.95 1.67
C ARG A 65 -11.04 7.39 2.07
N PRO A 66 -10.04 8.29 2.14
CA PRO A 66 -10.33 9.71 2.28
C PRO A 66 -11.15 10.23 1.08
N PRO A 67 -11.94 11.30 1.26
CA PRO A 67 -12.68 11.94 0.16
C PRO A 67 -11.77 12.37 -0.99
N ASP A 68 -10.55 12.81 -0.65
CA ASP A 68 -9.52 13.17 -1.62
C ASP A 68 -8.34 12.19 -1.55
N MET A 69 -8.29 11.26 -2.49
CA MET A 69 -7.18 10.31 -2.64
C MET A 69 -5.93 10.97 -3.27
N SER A 70 -6.05 12.15 -3.88
CA SER A 70 -4.90 12.85 -4.47
C SER A 70 -3.93 13.39 -3.42
N ALA A 71 -4.42 13.59 -2.19
CA ALA A 71 -3.60 13.91 -1.01
C ALA A 71 -2.69 12.74 -0.55
N LEU A 72 -2.84 11.55 -1.14
CA LEU A 72 -1.91 10.42 -1.03
C LEU A 72 -1.15 10.16 -2.35
N GLY A 73 -1.23 11.11 -3.29
CA GLY A 73 -0.58 11.06 -4.60
C GLY A 73 0.85 11.65 -4.56
N PRO A 74 1.68 11.33 -5.57
CA PRO A 74 3.10 11.68 -5.59
C PRO A 74 3.38 13.19 -5.51
N ASP A 75 2.48 14.02 -6.01
CA ASP A 75 2.70 15.47 -6.13
C ASP A 75 2.36 16.24 -4.83
N LYS A 76 1.53 15.67 -3.95
CA LYS A 76 0.99 16.39 -2.78
C LYS A 76 0.62 15.45 -1.63
N ILE A 77 1.62 14.75 -1.09
CA ILE A 77 1.42 13.85 0.05
C ILE A 77 1.16 14.66 1.32
N ASP A 78 -0.06 14.59 1.84
CA ASP A 78 -0.40 15.09 3.17
C ASP A 78 0.03 14.07 4.23
N ARG A 79 1.07 14.42 5.00
CA ARG A 79 1.62 13.55 6.05
C ARG A 79 0.63 13.26 7.17
N ALA A 80 -0.16 14.25 7.58
CA ALA A 80 -1.10 14.07 8.69
C ALA A 80 -2.22 13.13 8.27
N LEU A 81 -2.73 13.29 7.04
CA LEU A 81 -3.70 12.37 6.47
C LEU A 81 -3.13 10.96 6.31
N LEU A 82 -1.89 10.84 5.83
CA LEU A 82 -1.19 9.56 5.68
C LEU A 82 -1.15 8.79 7.01
N GLU A 83 -0.70 9.43 8.10
CA GLU A 83 -0.63 8.76 9.41
C GLU A 83 -2.01 8.39 9.95
N ALA A 84 -2.99 9.29 9.84
CA ALA A 84 -4.36 9.03 10.29
C ALA A 84 -4.95 7.82 9.56
N LYS A 85 -4.83 7.78 8.23
CA LYS A 85 -5.35 6.69 7.41
C LYS A 85 -4.56 5.39 7.57
N LYS A 86 -3.24 5.46 7.80
CA LYS A 86 -2.44 4.30 8.20
C LYS A 86 -3.00 3.67 9.47
N GLN A 87 -3.27 4.47 10.51
CA GLN A 87 -3.76 3.96 11.78
C GLN A 87 -5.17 3.37 11.70
N GLU A 88 -6.08 4.03 10.97
CA GLU A 88 -7.41 3.50 10.66
C GLU A 88 -7.32 2.15 9.93
N TRP A 89 -6.48 2.08 8.90
CA TRP A 89 -6.28 0.85 8.12
C TRP A 89 -5.69 -0.29 8.96
N LEU A 90 -4.66 -0.03 9.78
CA LEU A 90 -4.05 -1.04 10.66
C LEU A 90 -5.06 -1.59 11.68
N THR A 91 -5.90 -0.71 12.23
CA THR A 91 -6.96 -1.10 13.17
C THR A 91 -7.98 -1.99 12.49
N TRP A 92 -8.41 -1.62 11.28
CA TRP A 92 -9.30 -2.44 10.47
C TRP A 92 -8.65 -3.77 10.09
N TRP A 93 -7.39 -3.77 9.64
CA TRP A 93 -6.69 -4.99 9.22
C TRP A 93 -6.60 -5.99 10.37
N LYS A 94 -6.21 -5.56 11.57
CA LYS A 94 -6.17 -6.43 12.75
C LYS A 94 -7.51 -7.10 13.07
N ALA A 95 -8.62 -6.42 12.82
CA ALA A 95 -9.97 -6.94 13.05
C ALA A 95 -10.47 -7.86 11.92
N ASN A 96 -9.91 -7.74 10.71
CA ASN A 96 -10.41 -8.41 9.50
C ASN A 96 -9.41 -9.39 8.89
N GLU A 97 -8.18 -9.46 9.42
CA GLU A 97 -7.09 -10.25 8.83
C GLU A 97 -7.49 -11.71 8.60
N THR A 98 -8.15 -12.36 9.55
CA THR A 98 -8.51 -13.78 9.46
C THR A 98 -9.62 -14.05 8.45
N THR A 99 -10.53 -13.10 8.25
CA THR A 99 -11.73 -13.24 7.41
C THR A 99 -11.61 -12.55 6.06
N PHE A 100 -10.59 -11.71 5.88
CA PHE A 100 -10.37 -11.00 4.64
C PHE A 100 -9.99 -11.99 3.53
N THR A 101 -10.79 -11.96 2.48
CA THR A 101 -10.54 -12.64 1.22
C THR A 101 -10.51 -11.57 0.13
N PRO A 102 -9.36 -11.33 -0.52
CA PRO A 102 -9.30 -10.39 -1.62
C PRO A 102 -10.21 -10.85 -2.75
N ARG A 103 -10.94 -9.92 -3.34
CA ARG A 103 -11.81 -10.21 -4.48
C ARG A 103 -10.99 -10.03 -5.74
N TYR A 104 -10.94 -11.06 -6.59
CA TYR A 104 -10.45 -10.91 -7.95
C TYR A 104 -11.27 -9.84 -8.66
N ILE A 105 -10.63 -8.74 -9.05
CA ILE A 105 -11.25 -7.72 -9.88
C ILE A 105 -10.80 -8.04 -11.31
N SER A 106 -11.64 -8.78 -12.05
CA SER A 106 -11.38 -9.05 -13.46
C SER A 106 -11.14 -7.73 -14.20
N PRO A 107 -10.03 -7.58 -14.94
CA PRO A 107 -9.78 -6.37 -15.72
C PRO A 107 -10.74 -6.19 -16.91
N ASP A 108 -11.78 -7.03 -17.07
CA ASP A 108 -12.69 -6.93 -18.21
C ASP A 108 -14.16 -7.23 -17.89
N ARG A 109 -14.98 -6.17 -17.83
CA ARG A 109 -16.38 -6.11 -18.27
C ARG A 109 -16.94 -4.68 -18.10
N THR A 110 -16.50 -3.74 -18.94
CA THR A 110 -17.28 -2.62 -19.52
C THR A 110 -16.34 -1.58 -20.14
N LEU A 111 -15.73 -1.92 -21.27
CA LEU A 111 -15.48 -0.97 -22.36
C LEU A 111 -15.86 -1.68 -23.66
N ARG A 112 -17.17 -1.80 -23.89
CA ARG A 112 -17.77 -1.85 -25.21
C ARG A 112 -18.61 -0.59 -25.37
#